data_AF-A0A936XRP0-F1
#
_entry.id   AF-A0A936XRP0-F1
#
_cell.length_a   1.000
_cell.length_b   1.000
_cell.length_c   1.000
_cell.angle_alpha   90.00
_cell.angle_beta   90.00
_cell.angle_gamma   90.00
#
_symmetry.space_group_name_H-M   'P 1'
#
loop_
_entity.id
_entity.type
_entity.pdbx_description
1 polymer ?
#
loop_
_entity_poly.entity_id
_entity_poly.type
_entity_poly.pdbx_seq_one_letter_code
_entity_poly.pdbx_strand_id
1 'polypeptide(L)'
;MESTNDILNELKELSPVIAGMEKVNVFSMPRGYFESLAADIMTGIENEKGVWFNTSSVSRPDDLPQGYFENLADTILARIKIENASDELRTLSPMLYSIQNENVFEVPQGYFESLSEEVMNKVQPQQKVVVMKRRTTTFFKYAVAAAFTGVMALGVFKFTGPSAKAELPDYVKAGLKIENVDQEMSKISDDEIVKYLEANGSDVKTALVASSVDENELPSQEDYILDEKALDKYLNSINLGDTKN
;
A
#
# COMPACT_ATOMS: atom_id res chain seq x y z
N MET A 1 15.40 34.64 27.68
CA MET A 1 14.61 33.99 28.75
C MET A 1 13.12 34.25 28.59
N GLU A 2 12.71 35.44 28.10
CA GLU A 2 11.28 35.77 27.89
C GLU A 2 10.60 34.86 26.86
N SER A 3 11.20 34.63 25.69
CA SER A 3 10.61 33.79 24.63
C SER A 3 10.33 32.34 25.01
N THR A 4 11.08 31.77 25.95
CA THR A 4 10.84 30.40 26.44
C THR A 4 9.56 30.30 27.25
N ASN A 5 9.21 31.36 27.98
CA ASN A 5 7.99 31.39 28.80
C ASN A 5 6.74 31.60 27.94
N ASP A 6 6.85 32.40 26.87
CA ASP A 6 5.75 32.62 25.94
C ASP A 6 5.38 31.32 25.22
N ILE A 7 6.37 30.59 24.68
CA ILE A 7 6.17 29.29 24.05
C ILE A 7 5.53 28.29 25.02
N LEU A 8 5.95 28.25 26.29
CA LEU A 8 5.34 27.35 27.28
C LEU A 8 3.89 27.71 27.61
N ASN A 9 3.54 29.00 27.61
CA ASN A 9 2.17 29.45 27.86
C ASN A 9 1.27 29.14 26.67
N GLU A 10 1.72 29.42 25.45
CA GLU A 10 1.01 29.04 24.21
C GLU A 10 0.81 27.52 24.13
N LEU A 11 1.84 26.73 24.48
CA LEU A 11 1.74 25.27 24.47
C LEU A 11 0.76 24.75 25.52
N LYS A 12 0.66 25.39 26.70
CA LYS A 12 -0.34 25.03 27.73
C LYS A 12 -1.77 25.29 27.25
N GLU A 13 -1.99 26.37 26.51
CA GLU A 13 -3.30 26.68 25.92
C GLU A 13 -3.69 25.69 24.83
N LEU A 14 -2.72 25.25 24.00
CA LEU A 14 -2.96 24.30 22.91
C LEU A 14 -3.06 22.85 23.39
N SER A 15 -2.17 22.41 24.28
CA SER A 15 -2.13 21.05 24.82
C SER A 15 -1.44 20.99 26.19
N PRO A 16 -2.21 20.87 27.29
CA PRO A 16 -1.64 20.75 28.63
C PRO A 16 -0.83 19.46 28.82
N VAL A 17 -1.12 18.41 28.04
CA VAL A 17 -0.37 17.15 28.06
C VAL A 17 1.04 17.37 27.52
N ILE A 18 1.17 18.03 26.36
CA ILE A 18 2.47 18.28 25.73
C ILE A 18 3.28 19.27 26.56
N ALA A 19 2.63 20.31 27.09
CA ALA A 19 3.28 21.30 27.95
C ALA A 19 3.80 20.73 29.29
N GLY A 20 3.23 19.62 29.75
CA GLY A 20 3.69 18.89 30.93
C GLY A 20 4.83 17.90 30.66
N MET A 21 5.18 17.64 29.39
CA MET A 21 6.30 16.73 29.07
C MET A 21 7.63 17.41 29.34
N GLU A 22 8.55 16.66 29.96
CA GLU A 22 9.91 17.14 30.17
C GLU A 22 10.65 17.25 28.83
N LYS A 23 11.45 18.32 28.66
CA LYS A 23 12.28 18.51 27.48
C LYS A 23 13.51 17.59 27.54
N VAL A 24 13.29 16.31 27.25
CA VAL A 24 14.33 15.28 27.21
C VAL A 24 14.80 15.03 25.79
N ASN A 25 16.10 14.79 25.62
CA ASN A 25 16.64 14.37 24.33
C ASN A 25 16.27 12.90 24.10
N VAL A 26 15.46 12.64 23.08
CA VAL A 26 15.04 11.28 22.68
C VAL A 26 15.98 10.62 21.68
N PHE A 27 17.02 11.33 21.21
CA PHE A 27 17.99 10.79 20.27
C PHE A 27 19.05 9.99 21.03
N SER A 28 19.00 8.67 20.90
CA SER A 28 20.03 7.75 21.38
C SER A 28 20.69 7.04 20.19
N MET A 29 22.02 6.97 20.19
CA MET A 29 22.74 6.19 19.18
C MET A 29 22.99 4.77 19.69
N PRO A 30 22.92 3.75 18.82
CA PRO A 30 23.32 2.39 19.16
C PRO A 30 24.77 2.33 19.65
N ARG A 31 25.05 1.40 20.56
CA ARG A 31 26.43 1.14 21.00
C ARG A 31 27.25 0.71 19.78
N GLY A 32 28.41 1.33 19.57
CA GLY A 32 29.30 1.03 18.45
C GLY A 32 28.93 1.71 17.13
N TYR A 33 27.92 2.59 17.09
CA TYR A 33 27.52 3.32 15.87
C TYR A 33 28.72 4.02 15.19
N PHE A 34 29.52 4.78 15.95
CA PHE A 34 30.69 5.47 15.39
C PHE A 34 31.88 4.55 15.09
N GLU A 35 31.91 3.35 15.67
CA GLU A 35 32.96 2.36 15.40
C GLU A 35 32.75 1.71 14.03
N SER A 36 31.49 1.48 13.63
CA SER A 36 31.16 0.93 12.30
C SER A 36 30.94 2.01 11.24
N LEU A 37 30.57 3.24 11.62
CA LEU A 37 30.20 4.31 10.70
C LEU A 37 31.21 4.52 9.57
N ALA A 38 32.50 4.56 9.89
CA ALA A 38 33.54 4.77 8.88
C ALA A 38 33.58 3.62 7.85
N ALA A 39 33.46 2.38 8.32
CA ALA A 39 33.42 1.20 7.46
C ALA A 39 32.13 1.15 6.63
N ASP A 40 30.99 1.51 7.23
CA ASP A 40 29.68 1.56 6.58
C ASP A 40 29.65 2.61 5.46
N ILE A 41 30.23 3.79 5.70
CA ILE A 41 30.38 4.85 4.69
C ILE A 41 31.29 4.37 3.55
N MET A 42 32.45 3.77 3.86
CA MET A 42 33.39 3.26 2.85
C MET A 42 32.71 2.20 1.97
N THR A 43 31.98 1.28 2.59
CA THR A 43 31.22 0.23 1.91
C THR A 43 30.11 0.82 1.04
N GLY A 44 29.44 1.88 1.50
CA GLY A 44 28.44 2.61 0.72
C GLY A 44 29.05 3.24 -0.54
N ILE A 45 30.19 3.91 -0.40
CA ILE A 45 30.91 4.56 -1.52
C ILE A 45 31.38 3.52 -2.54
N GLU A 46 31.88 2.36 -2.10
CA GLU A 46 32.33 1.28 -3.00
C GLU A 46 31.18 0.63 -3.77
N ASN A 47 30.00 0.51 -3.16
CA ASN A 47 28.83 -0.13 -3.77
C ASN A 47 28.02 0.82 -4.68
N GLU A 48 28.18 2.13 -4.53
CA GLU A 48 27.54 3.13 -5.38
C GLU A 48 28.28 3.27 -6.73
N LYS A 49 27.96 2.41 -7.69
CA LYS A 49 28.47 2.44 -9.09
C LYS A 49 27.98 3.66 -9.92
N GLY A 50 27.82 4.82 -9.29
CA GLY A 50 27.23 6.02 -9.90
C GLY A 50 27.97 7.31 -9.61
N VAL A 51 28.79 7.38 -8.56
CA VAL A 51 29.61 8.58 -8.31
C VAL A 51 30.95 8.38 -9.00
N TRP A 52 31.14 9.05 -10.14
CA TRP A 52 32.45 9.25 -10.76
C TRP A 52 33.33 10.12 -9.85
N PHE A 53 33.77 9.60 -8.70
CA PHE A 53 35.03 10.04 -8.12
C PHE A 53 36.11 9.27 -8.86
N ASN A 54 36.83 9.97 -9.74
CA ASN A 54 38.00 9.43 -10.41
C ASN A 54 39.10 9.16 -9.38
N THR A 55 39.04 8.01 -8.72
CA THR A 55 40.03 7.56 -7.72
C THR A 55 41.32 7.04 -8.37
N SER A 56 41.43 7.08 -9.71
CA SER A 56 42.69 6.78 -10.40
C SER A 56 43.74 7.88 -10.20
N SER A 57 43.33 9.06 -9.70
CA SER A 57 44.21 10.21 -9.42
C SER A 57 44.12 10.73 -7.98
N VAL A 58 43.42 10.02 -7.09
CA VAL A 58 43.40 10.36 -5.66
C VAL A 58 44.38 9.44 -4.97
N SER A 59 45.60 9.95 -4.78
CA SER A 59 46.52 9.51 -3.74
C SER A 59 45.72 9.20 -2.48
N ARG A 60 46.09 8.15 -1.73
CA ARG A 60 45.42 7.76 -0.47
C ARG A 60 44.95 8.98 0.33
N PRO A 61 43.83 8.89 1.07
CA PRO A 61 43.37 9.95 1.99
C PRO A 61 44.47 10.49 2.95
N ASP A 62 45.58 9.76 3.08
CA ASP A 62 46.73 10.08 3.92
C ASP A 62 47.81 10.96 3.24
N ASP A 63 47.78 11.19 1.92
CA ASP A 63 48.82 11.97 1.21
C ASP A 63 48.35 13.40 0.96
N LEU A 64 48.27 14.20 2.03
CA LEU A 64 48.18 15.65 1.90
C LEU A 64 49.49 16.19 1.31
N PRO A 65 49.44 17.10 0.33
CA PRO A 65 50.63 17.76 -0.17
C PRO A 65 51.39 18.44 0.96
N GLN A 66 52.72 18.32 0.96
CA GLN A 66 53.57 18.96 1.94
C GLN A 66 53.31 20.48 1.94
N GLY A 67 52.96 21.03 3.11
CA GLY A 67 52.64 22.45 3.26
C GLY A 67 51.20 22.85 2.90
N TYR A 68 50.26 21.89 2.77
CA TYR A 68 48.84 22.20 2.56
C TYR A 68 48.29 23.16 3.61
N PHE A 69 48.46 22.85 4.91
CA PHE A 69 47.93 23.67 6.00
C PHE A 69 48.70 24.98 6.20
N GLU A 70 50.02 24.98 5.99
CA GLU A 70 50.88 26.16 6.08
C GLU A 70 50.44 27.24 5.06
N ASN A 71 50.14 26.83 3.82
CA ASN A 71 49.78 27.74 2.74
C ASN A 71 48.25 27.93 2.58
N LEU A 72 47.43 27.25 3.39
CA LEU A 72 45.97 27.27 3.25
C LEU A 72 45.42 28.69 3.45
N ALA A 73 45.85 29.37 4.52
CA ALA A 73 45.39 30.70 4.84
C ALA A 73 45.74 31.72 3.73
N ASP A 74 46.98 31.71 3.26
CA ASP A 74 47.44 32.59 2.18
C ASP A 74 46.72 32.29 0.86
N THR A 75 46.48 31.02 0.56
CA THR A 75 45.73 30.61 -0.64
C THR A 75 44.28 31.07 -0.59
N ILE A 76 43.62 30.93 0.57
CA ILE A 76 42.24 31.38 0.76
C ILE A 76 42.16 32.91 0.64
N LEU A 77 43.05 33.64 1.30
CA LEU A 77 43.08 35.11 1.23
C LEU A 77 43.38 35.62 -0.18
N ALA A 78 44.31 34.97 -0.91
CA ALA A 78 44.59 35.31 -2.31
C ALA A 78 43.36 35.08 -3.19
N ARG A 79 42.57 34.04 -2.92
CA ARG A 79 41.34 33.72 -3.68
C ARG A 79 40.20 34.69 -3.37
N ILE A 80 40.00 35.04 -2.10
CA ILE A 80 39.01 36.06 -1.68
C ILE A 80 39.35 37.43 -2.28
N LYS A 81 40.64 37.76 -2.46
CA LYS A 81 41.04 39.05 -3.04
C LYS A 81 40.69 39.20 -4.54
N ILE A 82 40.32 38.11 -5.22
CA ILE A 82 39.96 38.08 -6.66
C ILE A 82 38.43 38.27 -6.86
N GLU A 83 37.66 38.49 -5.78
CA GLU A 83 36.19 38.44 -5.70
C GLU A 83 35.45 39.56 -6.45
N ASN A 84 35.44 39.50 -7.78
CA ASN A 84 34.27 39.88 -8.56
C ASN A 84 33.49 38.60 -8.85
N ALA A 85 32.28 38.45 -8.31
CA ALA A 85 31.44 37.26 -8.52
C ALA A 85 31.23 36.92 -10.01
N SER A 86 31.28 37.91 -10.89
CA SER A 86 31.23 37.74 -12.34
C SER A 86 32.46 37.03 -12.91
N ASP A 87 33.67 37.38 -12.43
CA ASP A 87 34.92 36.79 -12.91
C ASP A 87 35.08 35.35 -12.39
N GLU A 88 34.63 35.10 -11.16
CA GLU A 88 34.57 33.75 -10.59
C GLU A 88 33.61 32.86 -11.39
N LEU A 89 32.36 33.30 -11.63
CA LEU A 89 31.40 32.56 -12.44
C LEU A 89 31.93 32.28 -13.85
N ARG A 90 32.64 33.24 -14.47
CA ARG A 90 33.25 33.06 -15.80
C ARG A 90 34.32 31.97 -15.81
N THR A 91 35.08 31.81 -14.72
CA THR A 91 36.14 30.80 -14.60
C THR A 91 35.59 29.43 -14.21
N LEU A 92 34.66 29.36 -13.26
CA LEU A 92 34.10 28.11 -12.74
C LEU A 92 33.07 27.50 -13.67
N SER A 93 32.28 28.32 -14.36
CA SER A 93 31.13 27.85 -15.14
C SER A 93 30.83 28.79 -16.31
N PRO A 94 31.63 28.74 -17.40
CA PRO A 94 31.44 29.61 -18.56
C PRO A 94 30.05 29.50 -19.19
N MET A 95 29.40 28.33 -19.11
CA MET A 95 28.01 28.15 -19.54
C MET A 95 27.02 28.94 -18.66
N LEU A 96 27.14 28.88 -17.34
CA LEU A 96 26.25 29.64 -16.44
C LEU A 96 26.47 31.14 -16.57
N TYR A 97 27.72 31.57 -16.75
CA TYR A 97 28.03 32.97 -17.04
C TYR A 97 27.33 33.47 -18.31
N SER A 98 27.22 32.63 -19.35
CA SER A 98 26.53 33.01 -20.60
C SER A 98 25.02 33.16 -20.48
N ILE A 99 24.40 32.58 -19.44
CA ILE A 99 22.94 32.54 -19.22
C ILE A 99 22.53 33.46 -18.05
N GLN A 100 23.47 34.07 -17.32
CA GLN A 100 23.23 34.84 -16.09
C GLN A 100 22.15 35.93 -16.23
N ASN A 101 21.96 36.48 -17.43
CA ASN A 101 20.99 37.55 -17.71
C ASN A 101 19.82 37.10 -18.60
N GLU A 102 19.68 35.80 -18.87
CA GLU A 102 18.55 35.26 -19.61
C GLU A 102 17.40 34.96 -18.65
N ASN A 103 16.24 35.55 -18.90
CA ASN A 103 15.04 35.28 -18.10
C ASN A 103 14.46 33.93 -18.51
N VAL A 104 14.65 32.91 -17.67
CA VAL A 104 14.11 31.56 -17.90
C VAL A 104 12.62 31.42 -17.57
N PHE A 105 12.00 32.46 -17.00
CA PHE A 105 10.59 32.47 -16.61
C PHE A 105 9.76 33.27 -17.61
N GLU A 106 9.60 32.73 -18.81
CA GLU A 106 8.68 33.28 -19.81
C GLU A 106 7.49 32.33 -20.03
N VAL A 107 6.30 32.90 -20.13
CA VAL A 107 5.11 32.16 -20.53
C VAL A 107 4.99 32.16 -22.06
N PRO A 108 4.51 31.06 -22.68
CA PRO A 108 4.24 31.04 -24.11
C PRO A 108 3.28 32.16 -24.52
N GLN A 109 3.46 32.67 -25.75
CA GLN A 109 2.55 33.66 -26.32
C GLN A 109 1.10 33.12 -26.29
N GLY A 110 0.18 33.90 -25.72
CA GLY A 110 -1.23 33.51 -25.61
C GLY A 110 -1.57 32.57 -24.45
N TYR A 111 -0.61 32.25 -23.55
CA TYR A 111 -0.87 31.39 -22.37
C TYR A 111 -2.09 31.84 -21.56
N PHE A 112 -2.20 33.14 -21.26
CA PHE A 112 -3.33 33.66 -20.48
C PHE A 112 -4.63 33.78 -21.29
N GLU A 113 -4.56 33.82 -22.62
CA GLU A 113 -5.76 33.84 -23.47
C GLU A 113 -6.42 32.46 -23.52
N SER A 114 -5.64 31.38 -23.64
CA SER A 114 -6.16 30.02 -23.66
C SER A 114 -6.47 29.45 -22.26
N LEU A 115 -5.83 29.97 -21.21
CA LEU A 115 -6.00 29.48 -19.84
C LEU A 115 -7.46 29.55 -19.36
N SER A 116 -8.17 30.64 -19.68
CA SER A 116 -9.57 30.83 -19.26
C SER A 116 -10.49 29.77 -19.86
N GLU A 117 -10.31 29.49 -21.16
CA GLU A 117 -11.09 28.46 -21.86
C GLU A 117 -10.72 27.05 -21.37
N GLU A 118 -9.44 26.77 -21.17
CA GLU A 118 -8.98 25.47 -20.68
C GLU A 118 -9.53 25.15 -19.28
N VAL A 119 -9.49 26.13 -18.37
CA VAL A 119 -10.04 25.98 -17.02
C VAL A 119 -11.55 25.78 -17.07
N MET A 120 -12.27 26.58 -17.88
CA MET A 120 -13.72 26.42 -18.03
C MET A 120 -14.10 25.04 -18.58
N ASN A 121 -13.36 24.55 -19.58
CA ASN A 121 -13.58 23.22 -20.17
C ASN A 121 -13.27 22.09 -19.19
N LYS A 122 -12.27 22.24 -18.31
CA LYS A 122 -11.92 21.25 -17.27
C LYS A 122 -12.88 21.24 -16.09
N VAL A 123 -13.45 22.39 -15.73
CA VAL A 123 -14.38 22.52 -14.59
C VAL A 123 -15.80 22.08 -14.96
N GLN A 124 -16.17 22.09 -16.24
CA GLN A 124 -17.46 21.53 -16.67
C GLN A 124 -17.47 20.00 -16.49
N PRO A 125 -18.37 19.45 -15.65
CA PRO A 125 -18.51 18.01 -15.51
C PRO A 125 -19.02 17.44 -16.83
N GLN A 126 -18.14 16.85 -17.62
CA GLN A 126 -18.50 16.03 -18.78
C GLN A 126 -19.38 14.89 -18.25
N GLN A 127 -20.70 15.02 -18.45
CA GLN A 127 -21.65 14.01 -18.03
C GLN A 127 -21.35 12.73 -18.78
N LYS A 128 -20.69 11.77 -18.12
CA LYS A 128 -20.40 10.44 -18.66
C LYS A 128 -21.72 9.75 -18.96
N VAL A 129 -22.16 9.82 -20.21
CA VAL A 129 -23.34 9.09 -20.70
C VAL A 129 -23.00 7.61 -20.66
N VAL A 130 -23.35 6.95 -19.55
CA VAL A 130 -23.27 5.49 -19.46
C VAL A 130 -24.46 4.94 -20.24
N VAL A 131 -24.21 4.48 -21.46
CA VAL A 131 -25.17 3.68 -22.22
C VAL A 131 -25.40 2.36 -21.48
N MET A 132 -26.52 2.27 -20.75
CA MET A 132 -26.94 1.01 -20.14
C MET A 132 -27.31 0.03 -21.25
N LYS A 133 -26.47 -0.98 -21.48
CA LYS A 133 -26.82 -2.12 -22.33
C LYS A 133 -28.00 -2.86 -21.68
N ARG A 134 -29.13 -2.97 -22.39
CA ARG A 134 -30.30 -3.75 -21.95
C ARG A 134 -29.87 -5.19 -21.66
N ARG A 135 -30.06 -5.63 -20.41
CA ARG A 135 -29.80 -6.99 -19.95
C ARG A 135 -30.77 -7.94 -20.67
N THR A 136 -30.28 -8.72 -21.62
CA THR A 136 -31.09 -9.74 -22.28
C THR A 136 -31.32 -10.87 -21.28
N THR A 137 -32.57 -11.05 -20.86
CA THR A 137 -32.89 -12.00 -19.80
C THR A 137 -32.78 -13.43 -20.31
N THR A 138 -31.89 -14.22 -19.73
CA THR A 138 -31.60 -15.62 -20.09
C THR A 138 -32.71 -16.62 -19.77
N PHE A 139 -33.90 -16.18 -19.35
CA PHE A 139 -35.03 -17.03 -18.97
C PHE A 139 -35.46 -18.02 -20.06
N PHE A 140 -35.34 -17.65 -21.34
CA PHE A 140 -35.68 -18.56 -22.45
C PHE A 140 -34.77 -19.81 -22.52
N LYS A 141 -33.50 -19.70 -22.10
CA LYS A 141 -32.57 -20.84 -22.09
C LYS A 141 -32.97 -21.85 -21.00
N TYR A 142 -33.43 -21.36 -19.85
CA TYR A 142 -33.92 -22.19 -18.76
C TYR A 142 -35.28 -22.84 -19.09
N ALA A 143 -36.18 -22.13 -19.78
CA ALA A 143 -37.46 -22.69 -20.21
C ALA A 143 -37.28 -23.90 -21.16
N VAL A 144 -36.32 -23.82 -22.08
CA VAL A 144 -35.99 -24.93 -23.00
C VAL A 144 -35.41 -26.12 -22.23
N ALA A 145 -34.51 -25.90 -21.27
CA ALA A 145 -34.00 -26.96 -20.42
C ALA A 145 -35.12 -27.65 -19.61
N ALA A 146 -36.04 -26.88 -19.02
CA ALA A 146 -37.18 -27.41 -18.29
C ALA A 146 -38.15 -28.21 -19.17
N ALA A 147 -38.34 -27.81 -20.43
CA ALA A 147 -39.14 -28.58 -21.39
C ALA A 147 -38.47 -29.92 -21.71
N PHE A 148 -37.15 -29.94 -21.94
CA PHE A 148 -36.41 -31.17 -22.20
C PHE A 148 -36.38 -32.11 -20.98
N THR A 149 -36.17 -31.58 -19.77
CA THR A 149 -36.24 -32.40 -18.55
C THR A 149 -37.65 -32.91 -18.29
N GLY A 150 -38.69 -32.12 -18.58
CA GLY A 150 -40.08 -32.55 -18.51
C GLY A 150 -40.40 -33.69 -19.49
N VAL A 151 -39.95 -33.60 -20.74
CA VAL A 151 -40.14 -34.66 -21.74
C VAL A 151 -39.37 -35.92 -21.37
N MET A 152 -38.13 -35.80 -20.89
CA MET A 152 -37.37 -36.95 -20.38
C MET A 152 -38.05 -37.58 -19.16
N ALA A 153 -38.49 -36.78 -18.19
CA ALA A 153 -39.17 -37.25 -16.99
C ALA A 153 -40.49 -37.97 -17.32
N LEU A 154 -41.30 -37.43 -18.23
CA LEU A 154 -42.52 -38.09 -18.70
C LEU A 154 -42.24 -39.37 -19.49
N GLY A 155 -41.18 -39.39 -20.29
CA GLY A 155 -40.73 -40.59 -21.01
C GLY A 155 -40.31 -41.72 -20.07
N VAL A 156 -39.54 -41.40 -19.03
CA VAL A 156 -39.13 -42.36 -17.99
C VAL A 156 -40.34 -42.80 -17.15
N PHE A 157 -41.24 -41.89 -16.77
CA PHE A 157 -42.43 -42.19 -15.97
C PHE A 157 -43.45 -43.11 -16.67
N LYS A 158 -43.54 -43.05 -18.01
CA LYS A 158 -44.38 -43.98 -18.79
C LYS A 158 -43.74 -45.36 -18.97
N PHE A 159 -42.41 -45.45 -18.96
CA PHE A 159 -41.66 -46.70 -19.15
C PHE A 159 -41.31 -47.40 -17.83
N THR A 160 -41.34 -46.68 -16.70
CA THR A 160 -41.17 -47.22 -15.35
C THR A 160 -42.47 -47.04 -14.57
N GLY A 161 -43.28 -48.10 -14.44
CA GLY A 161 -44.43 -48.13 -13.53
C GLY A 161 -44.01 -47.81 -12.09
N PRO A 162 -44.93 -47.36 -11.21
CA PRO A 162 -44.60 -46.51 -10.08
C PRO A 162 -43.74 -47.26 -9.07
N SER A 163 -42.44 -46.95 -9.06
CA SER A 163 -41.51 -47.40 -8.03
C SER A 163 -40.62 -46.23 -7.64
N ALA A 164 -40.50 -46.04 -6.33
CA ALA A 164 -39.74 -45.03 -5.60
C ALA A 164 -40.34 -43.60 -5.59
N LYS A 165 -41.14 -43.32 -4.55
CA LYS A 165 -41.17 -41.98 -3.97
C LYS A 165 -39.76 -41.70 -3.46
N ALA A 166 -39.04 -40.79 -4.11
CA ALA A 166 -37.81 -40.24 -3.57
C ALA A 166 -38.20 -39.40 -2.34
N GLU A 167 -38.09 -39.99 -1.16
CA GLU A 167 -38.27 -39.26 0.09
C GLU A 167 -37.08 -38.31 0.24
N LEU A 168 -37.35 -37.00 0.20
CA LEU A 168 -36.32 -36.02 0.53
C LEU A 168 -35.82 -36.30 1.96
N PRO A 169 -34.50 -36.16 2.22
CA PRO A 169 -33.92 -36.31 3.55
C PRO A 169 -34.62 -35.37 4.56
N ASP A 170 -34.80 -35.84 5.79
CA ASP A 170 -35.62 -35.14 6.79
C ASP A 170 -35.11 -33.73 7.12
N TYR A 171 -33.81 -33.47 7.02
CA TYR A 171 -33.23 -32.14 7.22
C TYR A 171 -33.66 -31.14 6.13
N VAL A 172 -33.89 -31.58 4.89
CA VAL A 172 -34.34 -30.71 3.80
C VAL A 172 -35.81 -30.34 3.99
N LYS A 173 -36.63 -31.29 4.48
CA LYS A 173 -38.03 -31.02 4.84
C LYS A 173 -38.15 -30.14 6.08
N ALA A 174 -37.22 -30.24 7.02
CA ALA A 174 -37.16 -29.38 8.19
C ALA A 174 -36.78 -27.94 7.81
N GLY A 175 -35.73 -27.78 6.98
CA GLY A 175 -35.28 -26.46 6.51
C GLY A 175 -36.34 -25.71 5.70
N LEU A 176 -37.20 -26.41 4.94
CA LEU A 176 -38.28 -25.78 4.17
C LEU A 176 -39.39 -25.15 5.05
N LYS A 177 -39.44 -25.48 6.35
CA LYS A 177 -40.45 -24.97 7.30
C LYS A 177 -39.96 -23.75 8.08
N ILE A 178 -38.69 -23.35 7.90
CA ILE A 178 -38.10 -22.23 8.61
C ILE A 178 -38.37 -20.96 7.80
N GLU A 179 -39.30 -20.14 8.27
CA GLU A 179 -39.70 -18.89 7.61
C GLU A 179 -38.75 -17.73 7.94
N ASN A 180 -38.20 -17.70 9.16
CA ASN A 180 -37.22 -16.71 9.63
C ASN A 180 -36.09 -17.37 10.42
N VAL A 181 -34.96 -17.58 9.76
CA VAL A 181 -33.76 -18.21 10.32
C VAL A 181 -33.26 -17.45 11.55
N ASP A 182 -33.32 -16.11 11.53
CA ASP A 182 -32.80 -15.26 12.60
C ASP A 182 -33.49 -15.50 13.95
N GLN A 183 -34.80 -15.77 13.96
CA GLN A 183 -35.55 -16.02 15.18
C GLN A 183 -35.31 -17.40 15.78
N GLU A 184 -35.00 -18.40 14.96
CA GLU A 184 -34.64 -19.74 15.45
C GLU A 184 -33.20 -19.77 15.96
N MET A 185 -32.28 -19.08 15.29
CA MET A 185 -30.89 -18.95 15.74
C MET A 185 -30.79 -18.20 17.08
N SER A 186 -31.67 -17.22 17.32
CA SER A 186 -31.74 -16.47 18.58
C SER A 186 -32.22 -17.30 19.78
N LYS A 187 -32.79 -18.50 19.55
CA LYS A 187 -33.23 -19.41 20.62
C LYS A 187 -32.10 -20.33 21.09
N ILE A 188 -31.03 -20.44 20.30
CA ILE A 188 -29.85 -21.19 20.69
C ILE A 188 -29.08 -20.33 21.69
N SER A 189 -28.87 -20.83 22.91
CA SER A 189 -28.13 -20.09 23.93
C SER A 189 -26.62 -20.20 23.72
N ASP A 190 -25.89 -19.19 24.20
CA ASP A 190 -24.42 -19.18 24.13
C ASP A 190 -23.82 -20.42 24.80
N ASP A 191 -24.41 -20.91 25.89
CA ASP A 191 -23.99 -22.13 26.58
C ASP A 191 -24.19 -23.40 25.73
N GLU A 192 -25.27 -23.47 24.93
CA GLU A 192 -25.49 -24.57 23.99
C GLU A 192 -24.52 -24.51 22.81
N ILE A 193 -24.16 -23.31 22.36
CA ILE A 193 -23.13 -23.10 21.33
C ILE A 193 -21.77 -23.56 21.85
N VAL A 194 -21.39 -23.17 23.07
CA VAL A 194 -20.14 -23.61 23.72
C VAL A 194 -20.12 -25.13 23.87
N LYS A 195 -21.21 -25.74 24.35
CA LYS A 195 -21.31 -27.20 24.49
C LYS A 195 -21.23 -27.93 23.14
N TYR A 196 -21.83 -27.37 22.08
CA TYR A 196 -21.72 -27.93 20.74
C TYR A 196 -20.30 -27.81 20.18
N LEU A 197 -19.63 -26.68 20.42
CA LEU A 197 -18.23 -26.46 20.06
C LEU A 197 -17.28 -27.36 20.86
N GLU A 198 -17.57 -27.67 22.12
CA GLU A 198 -16.78 -28.63 22.89
C GLU A 198 -17.02 -30.08 22.42
N ALA A 199 -18.26 -30.42 22.06
CA ALA A 199 -18.61 -31.77 21.61
C ALA A 199 -18.21 -32.07 20.16
N ASN A 200 -18.15 -31.05 19.29
CA ASN A 200 -17.87 -31.19 17.85
C ASN A 200 -16.63 -30.40 17.38
N GLY A 201 -15.98 -29.67 18.28
CA GLY A 201 -14.71 -28.99 18.03
C GLY A 201 -13.56 -29.97 18.13
N SER A 202 -13.24 -30.61 17.00
CA SER A 202 -11.88 -31.12 16.82
C SER A 202 -10.92 -29.94 16.91
N ASP A 203 -9.89 -30.04 17.74
CA ASP A 203 -8.85 -29.01 17.98
C ASP A 203 -8.30 -28.39 16.68
N VAL A 204 -8.33 -29.16 15.58
CA VAL A 204 -7.91 -28.75 14.24
C VAL A 204 -8.79 -27.63 13.67
N LYS A 205 -10.11 -27.68 13.89
CA LYS A 205 -11.06 -26.72 13.29
C LYS A 205 -11.08 -25.40 14.05
N THR A 206 -10.86 -25.43 15.37
CA THR A 206 -10.73 -24.24 16.21
C THR A 206 -9.38 -23.55 16.01
N ALA A 207 -8.31 -24.33 15.82
CA ALA A 207 -7.00 -23.79 15.42
C ALA A 207 -7.05 -23.12 14.04
N LEU A 208 -7.84 -23.65 13.09
CA LEU A 208 -8.02 -23.06 11.76
C LEU A 208 -8.77 -21.72 11.80
N VAL A 209 -9.76 -21.59 12.69
CA VAL A 209 -10.45 -20.32 12.92
C VAL A 209 -9.52 -19.31 13.57
N ALA A 210 -8.68 -19.73 14.53
CA ALA A 210 -7.70 -18.86 15.15
C ALA A 210 -6.58 -18.39 14.18
N SER A 211 -6.15 -19.24 13.24
CA SER A 211 -5.20 -18.83 12.18
C SER A 211 -5.83 -17.91 11.15
N SER A 212 -7.13 -18.05 10.86
CA SER A 212 -7.85 -17.16 9.92
C SER A 212 -8.06 -15.73 10.43
N VAL A 213 -7.71 -15.43 11.69
CA VAL A 213 -7.87 -14.11 12.32
C VAL A 213 -6.54 -13.33 12.38
N ASP A 214 -5.40 -13.95 12.04
CA ASP A 214 -4.12 -13.25 11.99
C ASP A 214 -4.00 -12.43 10.69
N GLU A 215 -4.07 -11.10 10.79
CA GLU A 215 -3.95 -10.16 9.67
C GLU A 215 -2.63 -10.31 8.90
N ASN A 216 -1.61 -10.91 9.52
CA ASN A 216 -0.27 -11.09 8.94
C ASN A 216 -0.21 -12.21 7.87
N GLU A 217 -1.25 -13.03 7.71
CA GLU A 217 -1.32 -14.09 6.69
C GLU A 217 -2.21 -13.75 5.49
N LEU A 218 -2.82 -12.56 5.46
CA LEU A 218 -3.60 -12.11 4.32
C LEU A 218 -2.69 -11.65 3.18
N PRO A 219 -2.99 -11.99 1.91
CA PRO A 219 -2.31 -11.40 0.76
C PRO A 219 -2.32 -9.86 0.83
N SER A 220 -1.25 -9.21 0.38
CA SER A 220 -1.20 -7.74 0.44
C SER A 220 -2.22 -7.12 -0.53
N GLN A 221 -2.55 -5.85 -0.32
CA GLN A 221 -3.46 -5.13 -1.23
C GLN A 221 -2.92 -5.09 -2.66
N GLU A 222 -1.59 -5.02 -2.85
CA GLU A 222 -1.01 -5.10 -4.18
C GLU A 222 -1.19 -6.48 -4.83
N ASP A 223 -1.12 -7.57 -4.05
CA ASP A 223 -1.28 -8.93 -4.55
C ASP A 223 -2.71 -9.18 -5.08
N TYR A 224 -3.73 -8.62 -4.44
CA TYR A 224 -5.12 -8.70 -4.96
C TYR A 224 -5.33 -7.94 -6.27
N ILE A 225 -4.49 -6.93 -6.54
CA ILE A 225 -4.58 -6.10 -7.75
C ILE A 225 -3.77 -6.72 -8.89
N LEU A 226 -2.63 -7.35 -8.57
CA LEU A 226 -1.68 -7.86 -9.55
C LEU A 226 -1.90 -9.35 -9.89
N ASP A 227 -2.45 -10.14 -8.97
CA ASP A 227 -2.75 -11.56 -9.16
C ASP A 227 -4.25 -11.86 -8.96
N GLU A 228 -4.95 -12.07 -10.07
CA GLU A 228 -6.38 -12.39 -10.12
C GLU A 228 -6.71 -13.71 -9.36
N LYS A 229 -5.70 -14.55 -9.09
CA LYS A 229 -5.84 -15.82 -8.35
C LYS A 229 -5.35 -15.75 -6.91
N ALA A 230 -4.95 -14.57 -6.41
CA ALA A 230 -4.46 -14.41 -5.04
C ALA A 230 -5.47 -14.93 -4.01
N LEU A 231 -6.75 -14.60 -4.20
CA LEU A 231 -7.84 -15.05 -3.32
C LEU A 231 -8.04 -16.56 -3.38
N ASP A 232 -8.07 -17.15 -4.58
CA ASP A 232 -8.25 -18.60 -4.74
C ASP A 232 -7.08 -19.38 -4.13
N LYS A 233 -5.86 -18.86 -4.25
CA LYS A 233 -4.66 -19.46 -3.66
C LYS A 233 -4.70 -19.43 -2.14
N TYR A 234 -5.12 -18.30 -1.56
CA TYR A 234 -5.32 -18.15 -0.11
C TYR A 234 -6.43 -19.08 0.41
N LEU A 235 -7.58 -19.13 -0.29
CA LEU A 235 -8.69 -20.01 0.09
C LEU A 235 -8.31 -21.49 0.01
N ASN A 236 -7.45 -21.87 -0.94
CA ASN A 236 -6.92 -23.23 -1.03
C ASN A 236 -5.85 -23.54 0.02
N SER A 237 -5.08 -22.55 0.50
CA SER A 237 -4.13 -22.79 1.59
C SER A 237 -4.82 -22.96 2.94
N ILE A 238 -5.97 -22.30 3.16
CA ILE A 238 -6.76 -22.49 4.39
C ILE A 238 -7.65 -23.74 4.33
N ASN A 239 -8.12 -24.14 3.14
CA ASN A 239 -8.76 -25.45 2.97
C ASN A 239 -7.68 -26.52 2.86
N LEU A 240 -7.21 -27.01 4.01
CA LEU A 240 -6.61 -28.35 4.06
C LEU A 240 -7.69 -29.34 3.62
N GLY A 241 -7.69 -29.64 2.32
CA GLY A 241 -8.61 -30.56 1.71
C GLY A 241 -8.65 -31.88 2.46
N ASP A 242 -9.86 -32.43 2.55
CA ASP A 242 -10.20 -33.81 2.86
C ASP A 242 -8.97 -34.70 3.08
N THR A 243 -8.67 -34.97 4.35
CA THR A 243 -7.88 -36.13 4.72
C THR A 243 -8.61 -37.37 4.24
N LYS A 244 -8.37 -37.72 2.97
CA LYS A 244 -8.58 -39.07 2.48
C LYS A 244 -7.78 -39.99 3.40
N ASN A 245 -8.47 -41.01 3.90
CA ASN A 245 -7.86 -42.22 4.45
C ASN A 245 -6.64 -42.68 3.65
#